data_AF-A0A7X7HMS0-F1
#
_entry.id   AF-A0A7X7HMS0-F1
#
_cell.length_a   1.000
_cell.length_b   1.000
_cell.length_c   1.000
_cell.angle_alpha   90.00
_cell.angle_beta   90.00
_cell.angle_gamma   90.00
#
_symmetry.space_group_name_H-M   'P 1'
#
loop_
_entity.id
_entity.type
_entity.pdbx_description
1 polymer ?
#
loop_
_entity_poly.entity_id
_entity_poly.type
_entity_poly.pdbx_seq_one_letter_code
_entity_poly.pdbx_strand_id
1 'polypeptide(L)' 'DGLVVRDMVLAQVKQPSESSAPWDYYKIISQIPGEDLVWPLSESKCPQVKN' A
#
# COMPACT_ATOMS: atom_id res chain seq x y z
N ASP A 1 10.91 -12.06 -6.95
CA ASP A 1 9.63 -12.66 -7.40
C ASP A 1 8.75 -11.73 -8.25
N GLY A 2 9.28 -10.58 -8.69
CA GLY A 2 8.50 -9.65 -9.51
C GLY A 2 7.61 -8.69 -8.71
N LEU A 3 7.66 -8.70 -7.37
CA LEU A 3 7.00 -7.69 -6.54
C LEU A 3 7.64 -6.31 -6.77
N VAL A 4 6.79 -5.31 -7.04
CA VAL A 4 7.20 -3.90 -7.12
C VAL A 4 6.94 -3.27 -5.76
N VAL A 5 8.01 -2.99 -5.02
CA VAL A 5 7.95 -2.38 -3.69
C VAL A 5 7.72 -0.88 -3.82
N ARG A 6 6.68 -0.36 -3.17
CA ARG A 6 6.37 1.07 -3.06
C ARG A 6 5.70 1.33 -1.73
N ASP A 7 5.86 2.56 -1.25
CA ASP A 7 5.09 3.05 -0.12
C ASP A 7 3.60 2.99 -0.42
N MET A 8 2.83 2.64 0.60
CA MET A 8 1.38 2.62 0.55
C MET A 8 0.81 3.62 1.55
N VAL A 9 -0.47 3.92 1.41
CA VAL A 9 -1.17 4.82 2.34
C VAL A 9 -2.37 4.12 2.96
N LEU A 10 -2.59 4.35 4.25
CA LEU A 10 -3.83 3.97 4.91
C LEU A 10 -4.86 5.09 4.70
N ALA A 11 -5.92 4.78 3.98
CA ALA A 11 -7.00 5.72 3.68
C ALA A 11 -8.26 5.39 4.49
N GLN A 12 -8.91 6.42 5.02
CA GLN A 12 -10.23 6.35 5.64
C GLN A 12 -11.24 7.05 4.75
N VAL A 13 -12.41 6.43 4.54
CA VAL A 13 -13.53 7.07 3.84
C VAL A 13 -14.05 8.24 4.69
N LYS A 14 -14.15 9.40 4.06
CA LYS A 14 -14.69 10.63 4.65
C LYS A 14 -16.18 10.49 4.98
N GLN A 15 -16.63 11.22 5.99
CA GLN A 15 -18.06 11.44 6.21
C GLN A 15 -18.64 12.32 5.09
N PRO A 16 -19.96 12.24 4.81
CA PRO A 16 -20.58 13.05 3.76
C PRO A 16 -20.36 14.56 3.92
N SER A 17 -20.30 15.05 5.16
CA SER A 17 -20.05 16.47 5.48
C SER A 17 -18.60 16.91 5.23
N GLU A 18 -17.65 15.99 5.07
CA GLU A 18 -16.22 16.26 4.88
C GLU A 18 -15.79 16.23 3.39
N SER A 19 -16.67 15.79 2.49
CA SER A 19 -16.41 15.72 1.04
C SER A 19 -16.84 17.04 0.39
N SER A 20 -15.86 17.79 -0.12
CA SER A 20 -16.09 19.16 -0.61
C SER A 20 -16.26 19.28 -2.13
N ALA A 21 -15.86 18.25 -2.87
CA ALA A 21 -15.85 18.24 -4.33
C ALA A 21 -16.01 16.81 -4.86
N PRO A 22 -16.35 16.64 -6.15
CA PRO A 22 -16.27 15.32 -6.79
C PRO A 22 -14.91 14.67 -6.55
N TRP A 23 -14.91 13.38 -6.22
CA TRP A 23 -13.72 12.55 -5.97
C TRP A 23 -12.96 12.83 -4.65
N ASP A 24 -13.48 13.71 -3.79
CA ASP A 24 -12.89 14.01 -2.48
C ASP A 24 -13.34 13.03 -1.39
N TYR A 25 -12.92 11.76 -1.49
CA TYR A 25 -13.50 10.67 -0.69
C TYR A 25 -12.65 10.19 0.47
N TYR A 26 -11.35 10.45 0.44
CA TYR A 26 -10.42 9.81 1.37
C TYR A 26 -9.68 10.83 2.22
N LYS A 27 -9.51 10.46 3.49
CA LYS A 27 -8.52 11.05 4.38
C LYS A 27 -7.34 10.08 4.47
N ILE A 28 -6.12 10.57 4.24
CA ILE A 28 -4.91 9.79 4.48
C ILE A 28 -4.59 9.82 5.98
N ILE A 29 -4.52 8.64 6.58
CA ILE A 29 -4.30 8.45 8.02
C ILE A 29 -2.83 8.18 8.33
N SER A 30 -2.15 7.46 7.44
CA SER A 30 -0.72 7.20 7.54
C SER A 30 -0.11 6.84 6.19
N GLN A 31 1.21 6.99 6.11
CA GLN A 31 2.04 6.39 5.07
C GLN A 31 2.71 5.15 5.66
N ILE A 32 2.80 4.09 4.87
CA ILE A 32 3.37 2.81 5.24
C ILE A 32 4.58 2.58 4.32
N PRO A 33 5.80 2.53 4.87
CA PRO A 33 7.01 2.26 4.08
C PRO A 33 6.89 0.93 3.33
N GLY A 34 7.33 0.90 2.09
CA GLY A 34 7.24 -0.29 1.25
C GLY A 34 7.99 -1.50 1.83
N GLU A 35 9.09 -1.27 2.53
CA GLU A 35 9.90 -2.29 3.21
C GLU A 35 9.15 -3.05 4.31
N ASP A 36 8.19 -2.40 4.98
CA ASP A 36 7.38 -3.01 6.04
C ASP A 36 6.25 -3.90 5.48
N LEU A 37 5.98 -3.79 4.18
CA LEU A 37 4.87 -4.45 3.50
C LEU A 37 5.29 -5.73 2.76
N VAL A 38 6.60 -5.98 2.67
CA VAL A 38 7.14 -7.07 1.86
C VAL A 38 8.01 -7.98 2.69
N TRP A 39 7.88 -9.27 2.43
CA TRP A 39 8.79 -10.27 2.98
C TRP A 39 10.16 -10.13 2.32
N PRO A 40 11.25 -10.49 3.01
CA PRO A 40 12.56 -10.61 2.40
C PRO A 40 12.52 -11.54 1.18
N LEU A 41 13.29 -11.22 0.14
CA LEU A 41 13.35 -12.05 -1.09
C LEU A 41 13.77 -13.51 -0.77
N SER A 42 14.58 -13.71 0.27
CA SER A 42 14.99 -15.04 0.75
C SER A 42 13.83 -15.90 1.24
N GLU A 43 12.74 -15.28 1.69
CA GLU A 43 11.52 -15.95 2.15
C GLU A 43 10.49 -16.11 1.01
N SER A 44 10.82 -15.65 -0.20
CA SER A 44 9.92 -15.75 -1.34
C SER A 44 9.63 -17.21 -1.71
N LYS A 45 8.34 -17.51 -1.90
CA LYS A 45 7.86 -18.81 -2.37
C LYS A 45 7.89 -18.94 -3.89
N CYS A 46 8.33 -17.90 -4.61
CA CYS A 46 8.41 -17.92 -6.05
C CYS A 46 9.54 -18.86 -6.53
N PRO A 47 9.26 -19.89 -7.35
CA PRO A 47 10.29 -20.81 -7.82
C PRO A 47 11.42 -20.14 -8.61
N GLN A 48 11.11 -19.05 -9.32
CA GLN A 48 12.08 -18.33 -10.16
C GLN A 48 13.12 -17.54 -9.36
N VAL A 49 12.97 -17.42 -8.03
CA VAL A 49 13.94 -16.72 -7.17
C VAL A 49 15.16 -17.61 -6.87
N LYS A 50 15.03 -18.93 -6.98
CA LYS A 50 16.08 -19.91 -6.65
C LYS A 50 16.85 -20.45 -7.87
N ASN A 51 16.50 -19.98 -9.08
CA ASN A 51 17.10 -20.41 -10.34
C ASN A 51 18.34 -19.59 -10.70
#